data_AF-A0AAN5C2L5-F1
#
_entry.id   AF-A0AAN5C2L5-F1
#
_cell.length_a   1.000
_cell.length_b   1.000
_cell.length_c   1.000
_cell.angle_alpha   90.00
_cell.angle_beta   90.00
_cell.angle_gamma   90.00
#
_symmetry.space_group_name_H-M   'P 1'
#
loop_
_entity.id
_entity.type
_entity.pdbx_description
1 polymer ?
#
loop_
_entity_poly.entity_id
_entity_poly.type
_entity_poly.pdbx_seq_one_letter_code
_entity_poly.pdbx_strand_id
1 'polypeptide(L)'
;WSPTKTVILICIQVLIPFIPHLYFLVAPVTWDNEIYKGVDNATGSIYRGVIGAFYVIFSILGVVLNAVAFGKLSQLVSKHSKSSSAQYKQQRALFLYTSATTVTHLIFAVHQFVWSYTFLDHSDYLLGVVRIIRPYVYDLTTFSDPIVLVSLSKPVRVA
;
A
#
# COMPACT_ATOMS: atom_id res chain seq x y z
N TRP A 1 0.15 -15.98 17.75
CA TRP A 1 -1.07 -15.18 17.95
C TRP A 1 -2.23 -16.14 18.18
N SER A 2 -3.25 -15.77 18.98
CA SER A 2 -4.42 -16.64 19.16
C SER A 2 -5.25 -16.69 17.86
N PRO A 3 -5.88 -17.82 17.52
CA PRO A 3 -6.67 -17.97 16.29
C PRO A 3 -7.72 -16.87 16.13
N THR A 4 -8.42 -16.52 17.21
CA THR A 4 -9.43 -15.45 17.23
C THR A 4 -8.85 -14.09 16.83
N LYS A 5 -7.67 -13.73 17.32
CA LYS A 5 -7.03 -12.45 16.96
C LYS A 5 -6.60 -12.43 15.50
N THR A 6 -6.11 -13.56 14.98
CA THR A 6 -5.76 -13.70 13.57
C THR A 6 -7.00 -13.53 12.68
N VAL A 7 -8.12 -14.18 13.01
CA VAL A 7 -9.38 -14.04 12.26
C VAL A 7 -9.87 -12.60 12.27
N ILE A 8 -9.87 -11.93 13.43
CA ILE A 8 -10.27 -10.51 13.53
C ILE A 8 -9.40 -9.63 12.64
N LEU A 9 -8.08 -9.83 12.65
CA LEU A 9 -7.15 -9.07 11.80
C LEU A 9 -7.40 -9.31 10.31
N ILE A 10 -7.65 -10.55 9.90
CA ILE A 10 -8.01 -10.88 8.51
C ILE A 10 -9.32 -10.19 8.11
N CYS A 11 -10.36 -10.26 8.96
CA CYS A 11 -11.62 -9.57 8.70
C CYS A 11 -11.43 -8.06 8.57
N ILE A 12 -10.64 -7.44 9.44
CA ILE A 12 -10.30 -6.01 9.37
C ILE A 12 -9.58 -5.69 8.05
N GLN A 13 -8.61 -6.51 7.66
CA GLN A 13 -7.86 -6.35 6.41
C GLN A 13 -8.72 -6.49 5.15
N VAL A 14 -9.83 -7.22 5.22
CA VAL A 14 -10.78 -7.35 4.08
C VAL A 14 -11.85 -6.27 4.12
N LEU A 15 -12.46 -6.04 5.28
CA LEU A 15 -13.63 -5.17 5.42
C LEU A 15 -13.27 -3.68 5.34
N ILE A 16 -12.19 -3.23 5.98
CA ILE A 16 -11.82 -1.81 5.98
C ILE A 16 -11.51 -1.30 4.56
N PRO A 17 -10.70 -2.00 3.74
CA PRO A 17 -10.46 -1.57 2.35
C PRO A 17 -11.71 -1.60 1.46
N PHE A 18 -12.74 -2.34 1.86
CA PHE A 18 -14.01 -2.40 1.13
C PHE A 18 -14.87 -1.14 1.32
N ILE A 19 -14.74 -0.45 2.47
CA ILE A 19 -15.55 0.73 2.81
C ILE A 19 -15.44 1.84 1.75
N PRO A 20 -14.25 2.26 1.29
CA PRO A 20 -14.13 3.26 0.22
C PRO A 20 -14.76 2.81 -1.11
N HIS A 21 -14.92 1.50 -1.33
CA HIS A 21 -15.48 0.94 -2.57
C HIS A 21 -17.00 0.80 -2.52
N LEU A 22 -17.64 0.89 -1.34
CA LEU A 22 -19.09 0.91 -1.21
C LEU A 22 -19.73 2.08 -1.97
N TYR A 23 -18.97 3.13 -2.27
CA TYR A 23 -19.38 4.21 -3.15
C TYR A 23 -19.92 3.73 -4.52
N PHE A 24 -19.35 2.65 -5.08
CA PHE A 24 -19.82 2.09 -6.35
C PHE A 24 -21.23 1.48 -6.27
N LEU A 25 -21.79 1.28 -5.08
CA LEU A 25 -23.18 0.84 -4.92
C LEU A 25 -24.19 1.93 -5.23
N VAL A 26 -23.80 3.21 -5.16
CA VAL A 26 -24.71 4.36 -5.28
C VAL A 26 -24.32 5.32 -6.40
N ALA A 27 -23.11 5.19 -6.95
CA ALA A 27 -22.60 6.07 -8.00
C ALA A 27 -22.94 5.54 -9.41
N PRO A 28 -23.60 6.34 -10.27
CA PRO A 28 -23.84 5.94 -11.65
C PRO A 28 -22.51 5.92 -12.43
N VAL A 29 -22.26 4.82 -13.13
CA VAL A 29 -21.13 4.69 -14.05
C VAL A 29 -21.48 5.40 -15.36
N THR A 30 -20.68 6.37 -15.76
CA THR A 30 -20.90 7.09 -17.03
C THR A 30 -20.24 6.34 -18.19
N TRP A 31 -21.05 6.08 -19.20
CA TRP A 31 -20.66 5.55 -20.49
C TRP A 31 -21.03 6.59 -21.55
N ASP A 32 -20.11 6.91 -22.45
CA ASP A 32 -20.36 7.83 -23.56
C ASP A 32 -19.91 7.16 -24.85
N ASN A 33 -20.84 6.90 -25.77
CA ASN A 33 -20.60 6.16 -27.01
C ASN A 33 -19.84 4.83 -26.79
N GLU A 34 -20.26 4.03 -25.80
CA GLU A 34 -19.62 2.75 -25.41
C GLU A 34 -18.20 2.90 -24.82
N ILE A 35 -17.68 4.11 -24.72
CA ILE A 35 -16.41 4.40 -24.06
C ILE A 35 -16.67 4.57 -22.57
N TYR A 36 -15.97 3.75 -21.77
CA TYR A 36 -15.96 3.88 -20.32
C TYR A 36 -15.33 5.22 -19.91
N LYS A 37 -16.16 6.23 -19.63
CA LYS A 37 -15.73 7.51 -19.05
C LYS A 37 -15.43 7.38 -17.57
N GLY A 38 -16.16 6.48 -16.88
CA GLY A 38 -15.98 6.20 -15.47
C GLY A 38 -16.86 7.10 -14.61
N VAL A 39 -16.28 7.72 -13.59
CA VAL A 39 -16.96 8.72 -12.74
C VAL A 39 -16.74 10.13 -13.29
N ASP A 40 -17.65 11.04 -12.99
CA ASP A 40 -17.50 12.46 -13.35
C ASP A 40 -16.23 13.05 -12.73
N ASN A 41 -15.76 14.18 -13.26
CA ASN A 41 -14.49 14.77 -12.87
C ASN A 41 -14.43 15.14 -11.37
N ALA A 42 -15.50 15.68 -10.81
CA ALA A 42 -15.53 16.08 -9.40
C ALA A 42 -15.44 14.85 -8.49
N THR A 43 -16.26 13.84 -8.77
CA THR A 43 -16.23 12.57 -8.06
C THR A 43 -14.89 11.86 -8.21
N GLY A 44 -14.36 11.77 -9.43
CA GLY A 44 -13.09 11.12 -9.73
C GLY A 44 -11.94 11.75 -8.95
N SER A 45 -11.88 13.08 -8.91
CA SER A 45 -10.91 13.84 -8.12
C SER A 45 -11.04 13.54 -6.62
N ILE A 46 -12.25 13.64 -6.06
CA ILE A 46 -12.48 13.41 -4.62
C ILE A 46 -12.10 11.98 -4.24
N TYR A 47 -12.59 10.99 -4.98
CA TYR A 47 -12.34 9.58 -4.71
C TYR A 47 -10.85 9.25 -4.73
N ARG A 48 -10.14 9.69 -5.78
CA ARG A 48 -8.69 9.45 -5.90
C ARG A 48 -7.89 10.21 -4.86
N GLY A 49 -8.27 11.45 -4.55
CA GLY A 49 -7.65 12.26 -3.50
C GLY A 49 -7.78 11.61 -2.12
N VAL A 50 -8.97 11.10 -1.77
CA VAL A 50 -9.22 10.40 -0.50
C VAL A 50 -8.35 9.14 -0.40
N ILE A 51 -8.31 8.31 -1.44
CA ILE A 51 -7.43 7.12 -1.45
C ILE A 51 -5.97 7.53 -1.31
N GLY A 52 -5.51 8.54 -2.05
CA GLY A 52 -4.15 9.07 -1.94
C GLY A 52 -3.81 9.50 -0.52
N ALA A 53 -4.73 10.20 0.17
CA ALA A 53 -4.55 10.63 1.55
C ALA A 53 -4.41 9.46 2.54
N PHE A 54 -5.23 8.41 2.40
CA PHE A 54 -5.10 7.20 3.23
C PHE A 54 -3.73 6.54 3.06
N TYR A 55 -3.23 6.45 1.83
CA TYR A 55 -1.92 5.86 1.55
C TYR A 55 -0.76 6.75 2.02
N VAL A 56 -0.92 8.08 2.05
CA VAL A 56 0.04 8.99 2.69
C VAL A 56 0.09 8.77 4.20
N ILE A 57 -1.05 8.69 4.87
CA ILE A 57 -1.11 8.41 6.31
C ILE A 57 -0.42 7.08 6.60
N PHE A 58 -0.71 6.04 5.82
CA PHE A 58 -0.05 4.75 5.93
C PHE A 58 1.47 4.87 5.74
N SER A 59 1.92 5.63 4.74
CA SER A 59 3.35 5.84 4.47
C SER A 59 4.05 6.59 5.60
N ILE A 60 3.42 7.61 6.19
CA ILE A 60 3.95 8.35 7.36
C ILE A 60 4.14 7.39 8.54
N LEU A 61 3.12 6.58 8.85
CA LEU A 61 3.22 5.57 9.90
C LEU A 61 4.33 4.55 9.59
N GLY A 62 4.44 4.13 8.33
CA GLY A 62 5.50 3.25 7.84
C GLY A 62 6.90 3.83 8.08
N VAL A 63 7.12 5.11 7.78
CA VAL A 63 8.40 5.80 8.05
C VAL A 63 8.73 5.82 9.54
N VAL A 64 7.75 6.12 10.41
CA VAL A 64 7.94 6.09 11.86
C VAL A 64 8.34 4.69 12.34
N LEU A 65 7.65 3.65 11.86
CA LEU A 65 7.97 2.26 12.19
C LEU A 65 9.36 1.85 11.68
N ASN A 66 9.74 2.29 10.48
CA ASN A 66 11.08 2.06 9.93
C ASN A 66 12.16 2.70 10.80
N ALA A 67 11.96 3.95 11.26
CA ALA A 67 12.90 4.62 12.15
C ALA A 67 13.07 3.87 13.48
N VAL A 68 11.97 3.40 14.07
CA VAL A 68 12.00 2.59 15.30
C VAL A 68 12.70 1.25 15.08
N ALA A 69 12.39 0.55 13.99
CA ALA A 69 13.01 -0.73 13.64
C ALA A 69 14.51 -0.58 13.38
N PHE A 70 14.92 0.47 12.67
CA PHE A 70 16.31 0.80 12.44
C PHE A 70 17.06 1.11 13.74
N GLY A 71 16.46 1.90 14.64
CA GLY A 71 17.04 2.19 15.96
C GLY A 71 17.29 0.93 16.77
N LYS A 72 16.34 -0.01 16.79
CA LYS A 72 16.51 -1.33 17.43
C LYS A 72 17.62 -2.15 16.77
N LEU A 73 17.68 -2.17 15.44
CA LEU A 73 18.71 -2.90 14.69
C LEU A 73 20.12 -2.34 15.00
N SER A 74 20.26 -1.01 15.03
CA SER A 74 21.52 -0.33 15.37
C SER A 74 21.99 -0.67 16.79
N GLN A 75 21.08 -0.69 17.76
CA GLN A 75 21.41 -1.11 19.13
C GLN A 75 21.87 -2.57 19.22
N LEU A 76 21.26 -3.47 18.45
CA LEU A 76 21.67 -4.89 18.42
C LEU A 76 23.07 -5.07 17.83
N VAL A 77 23.42 -4.30 16.79
CA VAL A 77 24.76 -4.29 16.20
C VAL A 77 25.79 -3.77 17.21
N SER A 78 25.52 -2.63 17.85
CA SER A 78 26.42 -2.01 18.82
C SER A 78 26.74 -2.89 20.03
N LYS A 79 25.79 -3.72 20.48
CA LYS A 79 25.94 -4.55 21.69
C LYS A 79 26.71 -5.87 21.49
N HIS A 80 27.20 -6.20 20.28
CA HIS A 80 27.97 -7.43 19.97
C HIS A 80 27.40 -8.74 20.58
N SER A 81 26.08 -8.81 20.79
CA SER A 81 25.48 -9.93 21.52
C SER A 81 25.47 -11.19 20.65
N LYS A 82 26.23 -12.22 21.05
CA LYS A 82 26.25 -13.55 20.39
C LYS A 82 24.88 -14.26 20.45
N SER A 83 24.03 -13.91 21.42
CA SER A 83 22.62 -14.36 21.53
C SER A 83 21.70 -13.69 20.48
N SER A 84 22.18 -12.64 19.80
CA SER A 84 21.36 -11.79 18.93
C SER A 84 21.25 -12.24 17.48
N SER A 85 21.93 -13.29 17.00
CA SER A 85 21.94 -13.57 15.55
C SER A 85 20.54 -13.84 14.97
N ALA A 86 19.68 -14.55 15.72
CA ALA A 86 18.29 -14.79 15.34
C ALA A 86 17.44 -13.51 15.44
N GLN A 87 17.57 -12.77 16.54
CA GLN A 87 16.87 -11.49 16.76
C GLN A 87 17.26 -10.44 15.71
N TYR A 88 18.54 -10.35 15.38
CA TYR A 88 19.08 -9.47 14.34
C TYR A 88 18.51 -9.84 12.97
N LYS A 89 18.51 -11.13 12.61
CA LYS A 89 17.89 -11.59 11.35
C LYS A 89 16.41 -11.24 11.30
N GLN A 90 15.69 -11.42 12.40
CA GLN A 90 14.27 -11.06 12.50
C GLN A 90 14.04 -9.55 12.38
N GLN A 91 14.80 -8.72 13.09
CA GLN A 91 14.67 -7.25 13.03
C GLN A 91 15.07 -6.71 11.65
N ARG A 92 16.12 -7.27 11.04
CA ARG A 92 16.51 -6.94 9.66
C ARG A 92 15.41 -7.31 8.67
N ALA A 93 14.81 -8.49 8.80
CA ALA A 93 13.70 -8.90 7.94
C ALA A 93 12.48 -7.99 8.12
N LEU A 94 12.13 -7.63 9.36
CA LEU A 94 11.05 -6.71 9.66
C LEU A 94 11.30 -5.33 9.06
N PHE A 95 12.52 -4.78 9.23
CA PHE A 95 12.89 -3.49 8.66
C PHE A 95 12.82 -3.48 7.13
N LEU A 96 13.32 -4.53 6.47
CA LEU A 96 13.24 -4.66 5.02
C LEU A 96 11.79 -4.77 4.54
N TYR A 97 10.97 -5.57 5.23
CA TYR A 97 9.54 -5.68 4.96
C TYR A 97 8.84 -4.32 5.09
N THR A 98 8.94 -3.67 6.24
CA THR A 98 8.29 -2.37 6.46
C THR A 98 8.83 -1.29 5.51
N SER A 99 10.10 -1.33 5.13
CA SER A 99 10.66 -0.39 4.15
C SER A 99 10.09 -0.60 2.75
N ALA A 100 10.07 -1.85 2.27
CA ALA A 100 9.52 -2.18 0.95
C ALA A 100 8.04 -1.80 0.86
N THR A 101 7.23 -2.21 1.85
CA THR A 101 5.81 -1.86 1.96
C THR A 101 5.63 -0.34 2.00
N THR A 102 6.42 0.40 2.79
CA THR A 102 6.31 1.88 2.86
C THR A 102 6.59 2.52 1.50
N VAL A 103 7.62 2.07 0.77
CA VAL A 103 7.97 2.62 -0.54
C VAL A 103 6.87 2.36 -1.57
N THR A 104 6.30 1.15 -1.61
CA THR A 104 5.24 0.82 -2.58
C THR A 104 3.96 1.60 -2.30
N HIS A 105 3.56 1.74 -1.03
CA HIS A 105 2.41 2.55 -0.66
C HIS A 105 2.63 4.05 -0.94
N LEU A 106 3.86 4.56 -0.84
CA LEU A 106 4.17 5.94 -1.22
C LEU A 106 4.06 6.15 -2.73
N ILE A 107 4.58 5.21 -3.54
CA ILE A 107 4.41 5.24 -5.02
C ILE A 107 2.92 5.23 -5.38
N PHE A 108 2.13 4.40 -4.70
CA PHE A 108 0.69 4.33 -4.91
C PHE A 108 0.00 5.65 -4.53
N ALA A 109 0.36 6.26 -3.40
CA ALA A 109 -0.16 7.57 -3.00
C ALA A 109 0.09 8.62 -4.08
N VAL A 110 1.33 8.72 -4.57
CA VAL A 110 1.70 9.66 -5.65
C VAL A 110 0.86 9.40 -6.89
N HIS A 111 0.71 8.13 -7.31
CA HIS A 111 -0.13 7.77 -8.46
C HIS A 111 -1.59 8.23 -8.27
N GLN A 112 -2.18 8.05 -7.09
CA GLN A 112 -3.55 8.50 -6.82
C GLN A 112 -3.68 10.03 -6.82
N PHE A 113 -2.69 10.77 -6.33
CA PHE A 113 -2.70 12.23 -6.40
C PHE A 113 -2.55 12.75 -7.83
N VAL A 114 -1.64 12.16 -8.62
CA VAL A 114 -1.53 12.50 -10.05
C VAL A 114 -2.85 12.19 -10.75
N TRP A 115 -3.48 11.06 -10.47
CA TRP A 115 -4.80 10.73 -11.02
C TRP A 115 -5.86 11.75 -10.61
N SER A 116 -5.95 12.09 -9.33
CA SER A 116 -6.86 13.13 -8.83
C SER A 116 -6.66 14.44 -9.60
N TYR A 117 -5.41 14.87 -9.76
CA TYR A 117 -5.06 16.07 -10.50
C TYR A 117 -5.49 16.03 -11.97
N THR A 118 -5.42 14.89 -12.66
CA THR A 118 -5.88 14.79 -14.06
C THR A 118 -7.36 15.14 -14.24
N PHE A 119 -8.20 14.89 -13.22
CA PHE A 119 -9.60 15.28 -13.25
C PHE A 119 -9.82 16.78 -13.06
N LEU A 120 -8.94 17.45 -12.29
CA LEU A 120 -8.96 18.89 -12.07
C LEU A 120 -8.42 19.66 -13.28
N ASP A 121 -7.39 19.11 -13.93
CA ASP A 121 -6.74 19.70 -15.11
C ASP A 121 -7.51 19.44 -16.42
N HIS A 122 -8.50 18.53 -16.39
CA HIS A 122 -9.26 18.09 -17.57
C HIS A 122 -8.39 17.58 -18.73
N SER A 123 -7.18 17.08 -18.43
CA SER A 123 -6.24 16.58 -19.43
C SER A 123 -6.48 15.11 -19.75
N ASP A 124 -7.16 14.86 -20.88
CA ASP A 124 -7.42 13.51 -21.37
C ASP A 124 -6.13 12.72 -21.63
N TYR A 125 -5.06 13.41 -22.08
CA TYR A 125 -3.75 12.80 -22.28
C TYR A 125 -3.16 12.29 -20.96
N LEU A 126 -3.10 13.13 -19.92
CA LEU A 126 -2.57 12.71 -18.62
C LEU A 126 -3.44 11.61 -18.00
N LEU A 127 -4.77 11.72 -18.12
CA LEU A 127 -5.70 10.69 -17.65
C LEU A 127 -5.44 9.35 -18.35
N GLY A 128 -5.17 9.37 -19.66
CA GLY A 128 -4.77 8.20 -20.44
C GLY A 128 -3.48 7.56 -19.92
N VAL A 129 -2.42 8.35 -19.72
CA VAL A 129 -1.13 7.90 -19.18
C VAL A 129 -1.28 7.25 -17.80
N VAL A 130 -2.01 7.91 -16.90
CA VAL A 130 -2.24 7.42 -15.53
C VAL A 130 -3.01 6.09 -15.53
N ARG A 131 -3.98 5.93 -16.43
CA ARG A 131 -4.74 4.68 -16.61
C ARG A 131 -3.87 3.55 -17.15
N ILE A 132 -2.93 3.83 -18.06
CA ILE A 132 -1.97 2.85 -18.59
C ILE A 132 -1.00 2.38 -17.50
N ILE A 133 -0.53 3.29 -16.64
CA ILE A 133 0.43 2.97 -15.56
C ILE A 133 -0.25 2.24 -14.40
N ARG A 134 -1.57 2.42 -14.22
CA ARG A 134 -2.37 1.85 -13.12
C ARG A 134 -2.09 0.38 -12.82
N PRO A 135 -2.19 -0.58 -13.76
CA PRO A 135 -1.99 -2.00 -13.45
C PRO A 135 -0.63 -2.24 -12.78
N TYR A 136 0.46 -1.64 -13.29
CA TYR A 136 1.79 -1.81 -12.72
C TYR A 136 1.92 -1.29 -11.29
N VAL A 137 1.33 -0.12 -11.01
CA VAL A 137 1.34 0.45 -9.64
C VAL A 137 0.49 -0.37 -8.69
N TYR A 138 -0.65 -0.89 -9.15
CA TYR A 138 -1.51 -1.77 -8.36
C TYR A 138 -0.86 -3.11 -8.07
N ASP A 139 -0.23 -3.72 -9.08
CA ASP A 139 0.50 -4.98 -8.95
C ASP A 139 1.69 -4.81 -8.01
N LEU A 140 2.44 -3.71 -8.13
CA LEU A 140 3.54 -3.41 -7.22
C LEU A 140 3.08 -3.37 -5.76
N THR A 141 2.00 -2.66 -5.45
CA THR A 141 1.46 -2.57 -4.09
C THR A 141 0.90 -3.90 -3.61
N THR A 142 0.23 -4.66 -4.49
CA THR A 142 -0.43 -5.93 -4.13
C THR A 142 0.58 -7.05 -3.90
N PHE A 143 1.61 -7.14 -4.75
CA PHE A 143 2.56 -8.25 -4.75
C PHE A 143 3.86 -7.97 -3.99
N SER A 144 4.18 -6.72 -3.66
CA SER A 144 5.40 -6.41 -2.90
C SER A 144 5.46 -7.14 -1.58
N ASP A 145 4.38 -7.09 -0.79
CA ASP A 145 4.32 -7.74 0.52
C ASP A 145 4.56 -9.27 0.45
N PRO A 146 3.82 -10.05 -0.36
CA PRO A 146 4.08 -11.48 -0.47
C PRO A 146 5.47 -11.79 -1.04
N ILE A 147 5.97 -11.02 -2.02
CA ILE A 147 7.32 -11.21 -2.58
C ILE A 147 8.37 -11.02 -1.48
N VAL A 148 8.26 -9.97 -0.68
CA VAL A 148 9.20 -9.66 0.39
C VAL A 148 9.11 -10.69 1.51
N LEU A 149 7.90 -11.12 1.87
CA LEU A 149 7.68 -12.17 2.86
C LEU A 149 8.30 -13.51 2.43
N VAL A 150 8.05 -13.96 1.20
CA VAL A 150 8.66 -15.19 0.65
C VAL A 150 10.18 -15.06 0.60
N SER A 151 10.70 -13.90 0.19
CA SER A 151 12.15 -13.66 0.09
C SER A 151 12.85 -13.67 1.45
N LEU A 152 12.22 -13.11 2.49
CA LEU A 152 12.86 -12.91 3.79
C LEU A 152 12.51 -13.98 4.83
N SER A 153 11.34 -14.62 4.74
CA SER A 153 10.84 -15.55 5.74
C SER A 153 11.07 -17.02 5.34
N LYS A 154 12.02 -17.69 6.01
CA LYS A 154 12.27 -19.13 5.80
C LYS A 154 11.02 -20.00 6.04
N PRO A 155 10.22 -19.79 7.12
CA PRO A 155 9.00 -20.58 7.32
C PRO A 155 8.01 -20.46 6.17
N VAL A 156 7.89 -19.29 5.54
CA VAL A 156 6.97 -19.07 4.41
C VAL A 156 7.42 -19.80 3.15
N ARG A 157 8.73 -20.00 2.95
CA ARG A 157 9.27 -20.72 1.77
C ARG A 157 9.14 -22.24 1.83
N VAL A 158 8.92 -22.79 3.02
CA VAL A 158 8.96 -24.25 3.26
C VAL A 158 7.57 -24.81 3.60
N ALA A 159 6.58 -23.93 3.80
CA ALA A 159 5.16 -24.26 3.92
C ALA A 159 4.56 -24.51 2.52
#